data_AF-A0AAD3CGU2-F1
#
_entry.id   AF-A0AAD3CGU2-F1
#
_cell.length_a   1.000
_cell.length_b   1.000
_cell.length_c   1.000
_cell.angle_alpha   90.00
_cell.angle_beta   90.00
_cell.angle_gamma   90.00
#
_symmetry.space_group_name_H-M   'P 1'
#
loop_
_entity.id
_entity.type
_entity.pdbx_description
1 polymer ?
#
loop_
_entity_poly.entity_id
_entity_poly.type
_entity_poly.pdbx_seq_one_letter_code
_entity_poly.pdbx_strand_id
1 'polypeptide(L)'
;MSVSEESKGDSTNVLGVEILTAEKNEEHTTHSKVIFIFIHGAFTENDRYKPFLQSLQQACLKKGIEADIGYGTYTNHIPNLARTLEILSELNKSSNYDAKFVFGHSMGALVAIAAAYPSLYDGLIQIGCNFQSWFPGFSEPETVSLASYPKPVLTVLGEVDGFLKYFSVHQDLQDLDREIKKRGRDNLDLEKPIIILKDVNHMQVADNIVGEMISKTNRHDYESRLSLEEAHAKIAEVIASFVVITTLRPSKSLQNRDGDEFKVFAQACKDQFEQTQLSREMMERFQALSDDAFIASHAMDMQRSVANLKEKLEIVPNFHLTKHDFLYSKPVQLNSFPSSGQEIHIHYTAQDPIQWHKDLPKSVSQISPTFAIKAKSQASFLSSCTKEGKPSSLMELNQKTFEKVWNEYITEEERMKYQEKGRKLQFGEDIFVPSPPTWVDTPLKITHSDSVTIIQSPYTKTDLDNEQIPEKMRGMFYGKPMTAAQIYEWIVYDAYRKIPSED
;
A
#
# COMPACT_ATOMS: atom_id res chain seq x y z
N MET A 1 6.36 -50.25 -19.13
CA MET A 1 6.18 -48.90 -18.55
C MET A 1 4.72 -48.55 -18.77
N SER A 2 3.92 -48.73 -17.73
CA SER A 2 2.48 -48.43 -17.71
C SER A 2 2.30 -46.92 -17.66
N VAL A 3 1.64 -46.37 -18.67
CA VAL A 3 1.17 -44.99 -18.69
C VAL A 3 0.00 -44.92 -17.73
N SER A 4 0.14 -44.13 -16.66
CA SER A 4 -0.93 -43.84 -15.70
C SER A 4 -2.02 -43.02 -16.37
N GLU A 5 -3.27 -43.45 -16.23
CA GLU A 5 -4.46 -42.72 -16.66
C GLU A 5 -4.60 -41.42 -15.86
N GLU A 6 -4.58 -40.27 -16.55
CA GLU A 6 -4.99 -38.99 -15.97
C GLU A 6 -6.50 -39.02 -15.67
N SER A 7 -6.85 -38.89 -14.39
CA SER A 7 -8.23 -38.74 -13.95
C SER A 7 -8.78 -37.38 -14.36
N LYS A 8 -9.78 -37.39 -15.25
CA LYS A 8 -10.55 -36.20 -15.60
C LYS A 8 -11.56 -35.91 -14.48
N GLY A 9 -11.37 -34.84 -13.74
CA GLY A 9 -12.39 -34.33 -12.82
C GLY A 9 -13.68 -33.98 -13.58
N ASP A 10 -14.83 -34.41 -13.05
CA ASP A 10 -16.15 -34.10 -13.60
C ASP A 10 -16.43 -32.59 -13.44
N SER A 11 -16.52 -31.86 -14.55
CA SER A 11 -16.93 -30.44 -14.58
C SER A 11 -18.35 -30.32 -15.13
N THR A 12 -19.28 -29.77 -14.34
CA THR A 12 -20.62 -29.43 -14.81
C THR A 12 -20.64 -27.99 -15.33
N ASN A 13 -20.81 -27.81 -16.65
CA ASN A 13 -20.86 -26.49 -17.27
C ASN A 13 -22.31 -26.03 -17.47
N VAL A 14 -22.75 -25.08 -16.66
CA VAL A 14 -24.04 -24.40 -16.84
C VAL A 14 -23.75 -22.92 -17.00
N LEU A 15 -24.11 -22.33 -18.15
CA LEU A 15 -23.99 -20.89 -18.43
C LEU A 15 -22.55 -20.32 -18.34
N GLY A 16 -21.52 -21.12 -18.59
CA GLY A 16 -20.12 -20.68 -18.53
C GLY A 16 -19.60 -20.51 -17.10
N VAL A 17 -20.22 -21.23 -16.15
CA VAL A 17 -19.73 -21.41 -14.78
C VAL A 17 -19.12 -22.81 -14.68
N GLU A 18 -17.90 -22.88 -14.17
CA GLU A 18 -17.20 -24.14 -13.87
C GLU A 18 -17.03 -24.25 -12.36
N ILE A 19 -17.16 -25.47 -11.82
CA ILE A 19 -16.88 -25.78 -10.43
C ILE A 19 -15.71 -26.77 -10.40
N LEU A 20 -14.61 -26.32 -9.83
CA LEU A 20 -13.49 -27.17 -9.46
C LEU A 20 -13.86 -27.84 -8.13
N THR A 21 -14.20 -29.12 -8.18
CA THR A 21 -14.57 -29.91 -6.99
C THR A 21 -13.31 -30.45 -6.32
N ALA A 22 -13.25 -30.45 -4.99
CA ALA A 22 -12.12 -31.08 -4.31
C ALA A 22 -12.10 -32.59 -4.56
N GLU A 23 -10.94 -33.15 -4.91
CA GLU A 23 -10.80 -34.60 -4.95
C GLU A 23 -10.93 -35.17 -3.53
N LYS A 24 -11.92 -36.03 -3.31
CA LYS A 24 -12.11 -36.70 -2.02
C LYS A 24 -11.00 -37.72 -1.84
N ASN A 25 -10.11 -37.44 -0.89
CA ASN A 25 -9.20 -38.43 -0.36
C ASN A 25 -9.88 -39.13 0.82
N GLU A 26 -10.10 -40.44 0.74
CA GLU A 26 -10.80 -41.23 1.77
C GLU A 26 -10.10 -41.17 3.15
N GLU A 27 -8.86 -40.70 3.20
CA GLU A 27 -8.03 -40.61 4.42
C GLU A 27 -8.27 -39.36 5.28
N HIS A 28 -9.02 -38.36 4.80
CA HIS A 28 -9.24 -37.12 5.55
C HIS A 28 -10.70 -36.96 5.99
N THR A 29 -10.92 -36.94 7.30
CA THR A 29 -12.21 -36.54 7.88
C THR A 29 -12.41 -35.04 7.72
N THR A 30 -13.38 -34.65 6.90
CA THR A 30 -13.77 -33.24 6.75
C THR A 30 -14.91 -32.91 7.72
N HIS A 31 -14.83 -31.76 8.37
CA HIS A 31 -15.87 -31.28 9.29
C HIS A 31 -16.72 -30.16 8.69
N SER A 32 -16.28 -29.57 7.58
CA SER A 32 -17.03 -28.52 6.90
C SER A 32 -16.80 -28.56 5.41
N LYS A 33 -17.83 -28.19 4.65
CA LYS A 33 -17.80 -28.03 3.21
C LYS A 33 -18.10 -26.57 2.86
N VAL A 34 -17.18 -25.91 2.17
CA VAL A 34 -17.31 -24.50 1.78
C VAL A 34 -17.27 -24.35 0.26
N ILE A 35 -17.85 -23.27 -0.24
CA ILE A 35 -17.68 -22.85 -1.62
C ILE A 35 -16.98 -21.49 -1.68
N PHE A 36 -15.94 -21.42 -2.50
CA PHE A 36 -15.35 -20.17 -2.92
C PHE A 36 -15.89 -19.78 -4.28
N ILE A 37 -16.18 -18.49 -4.44
CA ILE A 37 -16.52 -17.93 -5.74
C ILE A 37 -15.41 -16.99 -6.16
N PHE A 38 -14.64 -17.44 -7.14
CA PHE A 38 -13.44 -16.76 -7.60
C PHE A 38 -13.74 -15.79 -8.74
N ILE A 39 -13.16 -14.59 -8.65
CA ILE A 39 -13.18 -13.56 -9.67
C ILE A 39 -11.74 -13.21 -10.06
N HIS A 40 -11.37 -13.58 -11.28
CA HIS A 40 -10.02 -13.40 -11.80
C HIS A 40 -9.64 -11.92 -12.00
N GLY A 41 -8.34 -11.63 -12.15
CA GLY A 41 -7.85 -10.28 -12.49
C GLY A 41 -8.12 -9.89 -13.96
N ALA A 42 -8.07 -8.60 -14.25
CA ALA A 42 -8.27 -8.07 -15.60
C ALA A 42 -7.30 -8.70 -16.61
N PHE A 43 -7.79 -9.02 -17.82
CA PHE A 43 -6.99 -9.56 -18.93
C PHE A 43 -6.23 -10.86 -18.59
N THR A 44 -6.69 -11.60 -17.58
CA THR A 44 -6.10 -12.88 -17.17
C THR A 44 -7.16 -13.96 -17.23
N GLU A 45 -6.91 -15.03 -17.98
CA GLU A 45 -7.86 -16.14 -18.13
C GLU A 45 -7.95 -16.98 -16.85
N ASN A 46 -9.09 -17.63 -16.61
CA ASN A 46 -9.32 -18.47 -15.43
C ASN A 46 -8.33 -19.63 -15.33
N ASP A 47 -7.96 -20.25 -16.47
CA ASP A 47 -7.06 -21.40 -16.49
C ASP A 47 -5.68 -21.09 -15.90
N ARG A 48 -5.26 -19.83 -15.96
CA ARG A 48 -3.98 -19.36 -15.41
C ARG A 48 -3.98 -19.33 -13.88
N TYR A 49 -5.14 -19.42 -13.24
CA TYR A 49 -5.28 -19.51 -11.78
C TYR A 49 -5.45 -20.95 -11.29
N LYS A 50 -5.68 -21.94 -12.17
CA LYS A 50 -5.96 -23.33 -11.75
C LYS A 50 -4.95 -23.91 -10.77
N PRO A 51 -3.62 -23.75 -10.96
CA PRO A 51 -2.64 -24.29 -10.01
C PRO A 51 -2.75 -23.67 -8.60
N PHE A 52 -3.03 -22.36 -8.52
CA PHE A 52 -3.28 -21.68 -7.26
C PHE A 52 -4.57 -22.16 -6.60
N LEU A 53 -5.65 -22.28 -7.37
CA LEU A 53 -6.94 -22.74 -6.87
C LEU A 53 -6.85 -24.18 -6.31
N GLN A 54 -6.09 -25.05 -6.99
CA GLN A 54 -5.80 -26.41 -6.49
C GLN A 54 -4.97 -26.36 -5.20
N SER A 55 -3.95 -25.48 -5.13
CA SER A 55 -3.17 -25.27 -3.90
C SER A 55 -4.05 -24.82 -2.74
N LEU A 56 -5.04 -23.95 -3.00
CA LEU A 56 -6.04 -23.52 -2.01
C LEU A 56 -6.91 -24.69 -1.52
N GLN A 57 -7.41 -25.54 -2.42
CA GLN A 57 -8.17 -26.73 -2.03
C GLN A 57 -7.34 -27.65 -1.13
N GLN A 58 -6.08 -27.89 -1.48
CA GLN A 58 -5.18 -28.72 -0.68
C GLN A 58 -4.88 -28.11 0.70
N ALA A 59 -4.71 -26.79 0.79
CA ALA A 59 -4.53 -26.10 2.06
C ALA A 59 -5.79 -26.19 2.95
N CYS A 60 -6.98 -26.06 2.36
CA CYS A 60 -8.25 -26.23 3.07
C CYS A 60 -8.43 -27.68 3.56
N LEU A 61 -8.14 -28.67 2.71
CA LEU A 61 -8.27 -30.09 3.03
C LEU A 61 -7.36 -30.49 4.20
N LYS A 62 -6.12 -30.01 4.22
CA LYS A 62 -5.19 -30.18 5.36
C LYS A 62 -5.72 -29.64 6.68
N LYS A 63 -6.66 -28.70 6.63
CA LYS A 63 -7.35 -28.11 7.80
C LYS A 63 -8.77 -28.67 7.98
N GLY A 64 -9.11 -29.80 7.36
CA GLY A 64 -10.40 -30.47 7.52
C GLY A 64 -11.57 -29.82 6.79
N ILE A 65 -11.30 -28.95 5.81
CA ILE A 65 -12.32 -28.22 5.03
C ILE A 65 -12.34 -28.72 3.59
N GLU A 66 -13.48 -29.27 3.16
CA GLU A 66 -13.75 -29.55 1.75
C GLU A 66 -14.08 -28.23 1.03
N ALA A 67 -13.30 -27.88 0.01
CA ALA A 67 -13.40 -26.60 -0.68
C ALA A 67 -13.73 -26.79 -2.16
N ASP A 68 -14.94 -26.40 -2.55
CA ASP A 68 -15.30 -26.29 -3.97
C ASP A 68 -15.06 -24.85 -4.43
N ILE A 69 -14.60 -24.68 -5.67
CA ILE A 69 -14.29 -23.36 -6.22
C ILE A 69 -15.08 -23.16 -7.51
N GLY A 70 -16.05 -22.26 -7.46
CA GLY A 70 -16.79 -21.81 -8.63
C GLY A 70 -16.13 -20.58 -9.26
N TYR A 71 -16.03 -20.56 -10.58
CA TYR A 71 -15.65 -19.38 -11.34
C TYR A 71 -16.43 -19.30 -12.65
N GLY A 72 -16.67 -18.08 -13.12
CA GLY A 72 -17.36 -17.85 -14.39
C GLY A 72 -16.46 -17.23 -15.44
N THR A 73 -16.91 -17.30 -16.68
CA THR A 73 -16.27 -16.63 -17.81
C THR A 73 -16.76 -15.20 -17.97
N TYR A 74 -15.85 -14.33 -18.41
CA TYR A 74 -16.09 -12.91 -18.64
C TYR A 74 -15.64 -12.53 -20.04
N THR A 75 -16.39 -11.64 -20.71
CA THR A 75 -16.04 -11.11 -22.02
C THR A 75 -14.68 -10.42 -21.96
N ASN A 76 -13.77 -10.76 -22.88
CA ASN A 76 -12.39 -10.26 -22.94
C ASN A 76 -11.58 -10.45 -21.64
N HIS A 77 -12.00 -11.37 -20.76
CA HIS A 77 -11.39 -11.56 -19.44
C HIS A 77 -11.39 -10.27 -18.60
N ILE A 78 -12.50 -9.51 -18.64
CA ILE A 78 -12.70 -8.31 -17.83
C ILE A 78 -13.87 -8.56 -16.85
N PRO A 79 -13.57 -8.79 -15.56
CA PRO A 79 -14.57 -8.82 -14.51
C PRO A 79 -15.48 -7.59 -14.52
N ASN A 80 -16.78 -7.80 -14.32
CA ASN A 80 -17.74 -6.73 -14.11
C ASN A 80 -18.86 -7.19 -13.18
N LEU A 81 -19.42 -6.23 -12.42
CA LEU A 81 -20.37 -6.52 -11.35
C LEU A 81 -21.63 -7.26 -11.84
N ALA A 82 -22.22 -6.84 -12.97
CA ALA A 82 -23.44 -7.46 -13.48
C ALA A 82 -23.26 -8.95 -13.75
N ARG A 83 -22.21 -9.31 -14.50
CA ARG A 83 -21.89 -10.71 -14.79
C ARG A 83 -21.51 -11.48 -13.54
N THR A 84 -20.75 -10.87 -12.63
CA THR A 84 -20.42 -11.49 -11.34
C THR A 84 -21.69 -11.84 -10.57
N LEU A 85 -22.66 -10.93 -10.45
CA LEU A 85 -23.91 -11.19 -9.73
C LEU A 85 -24.73 -12.34 -10.36
N GLU A 86 -24.70 -12.50 -11.69
CA GLU A 86 -25.31 -13.66 -12.37
C GLU A 86 -24.62 -14.97 -11.98
N ILE A 87 -23.27 -15.01 -12.05
CA ILE A 87 -22.48 -16.19 -11.67
C ILE A 87 -22.72 -16.55 -10.20
N LEU A 88 -22.70 -15.53 -9.33
CA LEU A 88 -23.00 -15.64 -7.90
C LEU A 88 -24.40 -16.23 -7.67
N SER A 89 -25.42 -15.76 -8.40
CA SER A 89 -26.78 -16.27 -8.30
C SER A 89 -26.88 -17.75 -8.68
N GLU A 90 -26.21 -18.17 -9.77
CA GLU A 90 -26.18 -19.57 -10.20
C GLU A 90 -25.45 -20.47 -9.20
N LEU A 91 -24.26 -20.07 -8.75
CA LEU A 91 -23.50 -20.82 -7.75
C LEU A 91 -24.24 -20.88 -6.42
N ASN A 92 -24.99 -19.85 -6.05
CA ASN A 92 -25.75 -19.84 -4.80
C ASN A 92 -26.93 -20.82 -4.77
N LYS A 93 -27.43 -21.29 -5.94
CA LYS A 93 -28.48 -22.32 -6.00
C LYS A 93 -28.03 -23.69 -5.45
N SER A 94 -26.71 -23.90 -5.34
CA SER A 94 -26.17 -25.09 -4.70
C SER A 94 -26.31 -24.98 -3.17
N SER A 95 -27.08 -25.91 -2.57
CA SER A 95 -27.64 -25.76 -1.22
C SER A 95 -26.84 -26.44 -0.09
N ASN A 96 -25.69 -27.04 -0.38
CA ASN A 96 -25.01 -27.94 0.58
C ASN A 96 -23.61 -27.43 1.00
N TYR A 97 -23.51 -26.15 1.38
CA TYR A 97 -22.27 -25.57 1.89
C TYR A 97 -22.51 -24.91 3.24
N ASP A 98 -21.59 -25.15 4.18
CA ASP A 98 -21.61 -24.59 5.54
C ASP A 98 -21.25 -23.10 5.55
N ALA A 99 -20.41 -22.67 4.60
CA ALA A 99 -20.04 -21.27 4.39
C ALA A 99 -19.74 -20.97 2.92
N LYS A 100 -19.95 -19.71 2.53
CA LYS A 100 -19.73 -19.21 1.17
C LYS A 100 -18.81 -17.99 1.20
N PHE A 101 -17.74 -18.03 0.42
CA PHE A 101 -16.78 -16.94 0.33
C PHE A 101 -16.76 -16.38 -1.09
N VAL A 102 -16.69 -15.05 -1.22
CA VAL A 102 -16.34 -14.41 -2.49
C VAL A 102 -14.90 -13.98 -2.40
N PHE A 103 -14.12 -14.27 -3.43
CA PHE A 103 -12.76 -13.78 -3.50
C PHE A 103 -12.34 -13.40 -4.89
N GLY A 104 -11.38 -12.49 -4.97
CA GLY A 104 -10.85 -12.08 -6.26
C GLY A 104 -9.40 -11.65 -6.20
N HIS A 105 -8.81 -11.54 -7.38
CA HIS A 105 -7.47 -11.04 -7.59
C HIS A 105 -7.51 -9.71 -8.36
N SER A 106 -6.74 -8.72 -7.94
CA SER A 106 -6.59 -7.44 -8.65
C SER A 106 -7.96 -6.78 -8.89
N MET A 107 -8.30 -6.44 -10.14
CA MET A 107 -9.63 -5.91 -10.49
C MET A 107 -10.79 -6.86 -10.11
N GLY A 108 -10.58 -8.18 -10.09
CA GLY A 108 -11.58 -9.13 -9.64
C GLY A 108 -11.92 -8.97 -8.15
N ALA A 109 -10.95 -8.59 -7.32
CA ALA A 109 -11.20 -8.27 -5.91
C ALA A 109 -12.04 -7.00 -5.73
N LEU A 110 -11.85 -5.98 -6.56
CA LEU A 110 -12.72 -4.78 -6.52
C LEU A 110 -14.18 -5.13 -6.82
N VAL A 111 -14.39 -5.98 -7.83
CA VAL A 111 -15.73 -6.49 -8.14
C VAL A 111 -16.25 -7.35 -6.99
N ALA A 112 -15.41 -8.16 -6.34
CA ALA A 112 -15.76 -8.96 -5.18
C ALA A 112 -16.22 -8.10 -3.99
N ILE A 113 -15.55 -6.98 -3.69
CA ILE A 113 -15.94 -6.04 -2.62
C ILE A 113 -17.40 -5.59 -2.82
N ALA A 114 -17.73 -5.18 -4.04
CA ALA A 114 -19.07 -4.72 -4.39
C ALA A 114 -20.10 -5.87 -4.40
N ALA A 115 -19.73 -7.04 -4.92
CA ALA A 115 -20.64 -8.17 -5.08
C ALA A 115 -20.92 -8.93 -3.77
N ALA A 116 -20.02 -8.87 -2.79
CA ALA A 116 -20.21 -9.50 -1.48
C ALA A 116 -21.21 -8.73 -0.58
N TYR A 117 -21.60 -7.50 -0.96
CA TYR A 117 -22.62 -6.68 -0.29
C TYR A 117 -23.90 -6.58 -1.16
N PRO A 118 -25.13 -6.70 -0.62
CA PRO A 118 -25.48 -6.72 0.81
C PRO A 118 -25.55 -8.07 1.54
N SER A 119 -25.84 -9.24 0.95
CA SER A 119 -25.87 -10.47 1.77
C SER A 119 -26.16 -11.77 1.00
N LEU A 120 -25.14 -12.60 0.80
CA LEU A 120 -25.25 -14.07 0.66
C LEU A 120 -23.98 -14.82 1.12
N TYR A 121 -22.96 -14.08 1.60
CA TYR A 121 -21.62 -14.62 1.86
C TYR A 121 -21.18 -14.41 3.30
N ASP A 122 -20.30 -15.28 3.75
CA ASP A 122 -19.77 -15.34 5.10
C ASP A 122 -18.44 -14.59 5.23
N GLY A 123 -17.71 -14.41 4.13
CA GLY A 123 -16.49 -13.63 4.10
C GLY A 123 -16.10 -13.16 2.70
N LEU A 124 -15.24 -12.15 2.68
CA LEU A 124 -14.58 -11.60 1.49
C LEU A 124 -13.08 -11.85 1.58
N ILE A 125 -12.45 -12.24 0.48
CA ILE A 125 -10.98 -12.33 0.39
C ILE A 125 -10.53 -11.50 -0.82
N GLN A 126 -9.62 -10.56 -0.61
CA GLN A 126 -9.06 -9.72 -1.67
C GLN A 126 -7.56 -9.96 -1.77
N ILE A 127 -7.09 -10.28 -2.98
CA ILE A 127 -5.68 -10.57 -3.27
C ILE A 127 -5.15 -9.52 -4.26
N GLY A 128 -4.03 -8.88 -3.96
CA GLY A 128 -3.46 -7.82 -4.81
C GLY A 128 -4.40 -6.62 -4.96
N CYS A 129 -5.21 -6.35 -3.92
CA CYS A 129 -6.23 -5.32 -3.90
C CYS A 129 -6.57 -4.93 -2.45
N ASN A 130 -7.07 -3.71 -2.24
CA ASN A 130 -7.60 -3.23 -0.96
C ASN A 130 -8.75 -2.22 -1.16
N PHE A 131 -9.29 -1.71 -0.06
CA PHE A 131 -10.41 -0.76 -0.09
C PHE A 131 -10.04 0.63 -0.60
N GLN A 132 -8.75 0.91 -0.80
CA GLN A 132 -8.24 2.17 -1.38
C GLN A 132 -7.92 2.04 -2.88
N SER A 133 -8.12 0.87 -3.48
CA SER A 133 -7.70 0.56 -4.86
C SER A 133 -8.69 1.03 -5.95
N TRP A 134 -9.60 1.96 -5.64
CA TRP A 134 -10.63 2.43 -6.57
C TRP A 134 -10.05 3.22 -7.75
N PHE A 135 -10.65 3.07 -8.93
CA PHE A 135 -10.24 3.78 -10.14
C PHE A 135 -11.44 4.33 -10.92
N PRO A 136 -11.23 5.37 -11.77
CA PRO A 136 -12.31 6.02 -12.51
C PRO A 136 -13.12 5.03 -13.35
N GLY A 137 -14.46 5.04 -13.19
CA GLY A 137 -15.38 4.16 -13.91
C GLY A 137 -16.02 3.06 -13.07
N PHE A 138 -15.50 2.80 -11.86
CA PHE A 138 -16.25 2.10 -10.82
C PHE A 138 -16.95 3.15 -9.98
N SER A 139 -18.28 3.06 -9.83
CA SER A 139 -18.98 3.86 -8.82
C SER A 139 -18.41 3.47 -7.47
N GLU A 140 -17.83 4.41 -6.73
CA GLU A 140 -17.45 4.19 -5.33
C GLU A 140 -18.68 3.57 -4.64
N PRO A 141 -18.61 2.31 -4.16
CA PRO A 141 -19.68 1.79 -3.34
C PRO A 141 -19.80 2.76 -2.18
N GLU A 142 -20.99 3.32 -1.94
CA GLU A 142 -21.24 4.39 -0.96
C GLU A 142 -20.45 4.14 0.35
N THR A 143 -19.23 4.69 0.42
CA THR A 143 -18.39 4.81 1.61
C THR A 143 -18.17 3.54 2.47
N VAL A 144 -17.85 2.37 1.91
CA VAL A 144 -17.47 1.22 2.76
C VAL A 144 -15.94 1.14 2.92
N SER A 145 -15.43 1.55 4.08
CA SER A 145 -14.04 1.29 4.50
C SER A 145 -13.88 -0.18 4.90
N LEU A 146 -12.65 -0.71 4.89
CA LEU A 146 -12.36 -2.02 5.45
C LEU A 146 -12.92 -2.14 6.88
N ALA A 147 -12.65 -1.14 7.72
CA ALA A 147 -13.05 -1.15 9.13
C ALA A 147 -14.58 -1.18 9.33
N SER A 148 -15.35 -0.54 8.45
CA SER A 148 -16.81 -0.54 8.49
C SER A 148 -17.49 -1.67 7.70
N TYR A 149 -16.73 -2.42 6.89
CA TYR A 149 -17.29 -3.52 6.10
C TYR A 149 -18.03 -4.55 6.98
N PRO A 150 -19.29 -4.95 6.67
CA PRO A 150 -20.12 -5.71 7.61
C PRO A 150 -19.73 -7.18 7.76
N LYS A 151 -18.83 -7.68 6.92
CA LYS A 151 -18.38 -9.07 6.90
C LYS A 151 -16.90 -9.19 7.28
N PRO A 152 -16.46 -10.37 7.72
CA PRO A 152 -15.04 -10.72 7.75
C PRO A 152 -14.39 -10.47 6.40
N VAL A 153 -13.19 -9.91 6.40
CA VAL A 153 -12.42 -9.63 5.19
C VAL A 153 -10.96 -10.02 5.36
N LEU A 154 -10.43 -10.86 4.49
CA LEU A 154 -8.99 -11.08 4.38
C LEU A 154 -8.41 -10.21 3.26
N THR A 155 -7.42 -9.37 3.59
CA THR A 155 -6.62 -8.63 2.61
C THR A 155 -5.25 -9.27 2.47
N VAL A 156 -4.90 -9.76 1.29
CA VAL A 156 -3.58 -10.37 1.00
C VAL A 156 -2.86 -9.54 -0.06
N LEU A 157 -1.68 -9.04 0.28
CA LEU A 157 -0.83 -8.28 -0.64
C LEU A 157 0.55 -8.92 -0.74
N GLY A 158 1.23 -8.69 -1.86
CA GLY A 158 2.64 -9.04 -2.02
C GLY A 158 3.55 -7.88 -1.62
N GLU A 159 4.65 -8.18 -0.92
CA GLU A 159 5.69 -7.17 -0.62
C GLU A 159 6.30 -6.60 -1.91
N VAL A 160 6.42 -7.44 -2.93
CA VAL A 160 7.07 -7.10 -4.20
C VAL A 160 6.07 -7.06 -5.37
N ASP A 161 4.78 -6.89 -5.04
CA ASP A 161 3.69 -6.64 -5.99
C ASP A 161 3.96 -5.33 -6.72
N GLY A 162 4.21 -5.34 -8.03
CA GLY A 162 4.53 -4.14 -8.81
C GLY A 162 3.32 -3.39 -9.35
N PHE A 163 2.12 -3.91 -9.15
CA PHE A 163 0.84 -3.35 -9.60
C PHE A 163 0.14 -2.55 -8.50
N LEU A 164 0.33 -2.96 -7.24
CA LEU A 164 -0.22 -2.34 -6.06
C LEU A 164 0.84 -2.32 -4.95
N LYS A 165 1.25 -1.11 -4.55
CA LYS A 165 2.11 -0.92 -3.39
C LYS A 165 1.43 -1.44 -2.13
N TYR A 166 2.08 -2.31 -1.36
CA TYR A 166 1.53 -2.73 -0.07
C TYR A 166 1.31 -1.53 0.89
N PHE A 167 2.06 -0.44 0.74
CA PHE A 167 1.84 0.81 1.47
C PHE A 167 0.43 1.41 1.32
N SER A 168 -0.30 1.04 0.28
CA SER A 168 -1.67 1.53 0.05
C SER A 168 -2.67 1.09 1.13
N VAL A 169 -2.35 0.07 1.95
CA VAL A 169 -3.18 -0.33 3.11
C VAL A 169 -2.98 0.54 4.35
N HIS A 170 -2.12 1.57 4.28
CA HIS A 170 -1.86 2.46 5.41
C HIS A 170 -3.15 3.05 6.01
N GLN A 171 -4.07 3.53 5.16
CA GLN A 171 -5.34 4.09 5.62
C GLN A 171 -6.25 3.01 6.22
N ASP A 172 -6.31 1.83 5.60
CA ASP A 172 -7.11 0.71 6.09
C ASP A 172 -6.65 0.27 7.49
N LEU A 173 -5.33 0.22 7.74
CA LEU A 173 -4.77 -0.05 9.07
C LEU A 173 -5.13 1.02 10.09
N GLN A 174 -5.00 2.31 9.74
CA GLN A 174 -5.37 3.41 10.64
C GLN A 174 -6.85 3.39 11.03
N ASP A 175 -7.73 3.08 10.07
CA ASP A 175 -9.17 2.98 10.31
C ASP A 175 -9.51 1.78 11.19
N LEU A 176 -8.84 0.64 10.99
CA LEU A 176 -8.95 -0.53 11.88
C LEU A 176 -8.50 -0.19 13.30
N ASP A 177 -7.33 0.43 13.48
CA ASP A 177 -6.79 0.79 14.79
C ASP A 177 -7.69 1.77 15.54
N ARG A 178 -8.28 2.72 14.82
CA ARG A 178 -9.26 3.66 15.37
C ARG A 178 -10.51 2.91 15.87
N GLU A 179 -11.03 1.96 15.10
CA GLU A 179 -12.21 1.19 15.47
C GLU A 179 -11.93 0.22 16.63
N ILE A 180 -10.75 -0.41 16.68
CA ILE A 180 -10.30 -1.23 17.82
C ILE A 180 -10.29 -0.37 19.10
N LYS A 181 -9.62 0.78 19.07
CA LYS A 181 -9.53 1.72 20.21
C LYS A 181 -10.91 2.24 20.64
N LYS A 182 -11.78 2.57 19.70
CA LYS A 182 -13.11 3.16 19.97
C LYS A 182 -14.10 2.15 20.53
N ARG A 183 -14.08 0.90 20.07
CA ARG A 183 -15.12 -0.10 20.38
C ARG A 183 -14.64 -1.25 21.26
N GLY A 184 -13.35 -1.32 21.60
CA GLY A 184 -12.77 -2.45 22.35
C GLY A 184 -12.92 -3.78 21.61
N ARG A 185 -12.82 -3.76 20.27
CA ARG A 185 -12.94 -4.97 19.44
C ARG A 185 -11.56 -5.61 19.29
N ASP A 186 -11.07 -6.23 20.35
CA ASP A 186 -9.74 -6.88 20.41
C ASP A 186 -9.55 -7.98 19.35
N ASN A 187 -10.64 -8.44 18.75
CA ASN A 187 -10.68 -9.50 17.75
C ASN A 187 -10.76 -9.00 16.30
N LEU A 188 -10.74 -7.68 16.06
CA LEU A 188 -10.91 -7.13 14.72
C LEU A 188 -9.77 -7.55 13.79
N ASP A 189 -8.55 -7.71 14.30
CA ASP A 189 -7.41 -8.23 13.54
C ASP A 189 -7.61 -9.67 13.05
N LEU A 190 -8.46 -10.45 13.73
CA LEU A 190 -8.84 -11.78 13.27
C LEU A 190 -10.04 -11.78 12.31
N GLU A 191 -10.92 -10.77 12.41
CA GLU A 191 -12.05 -10.59 11.48
C GLU A 191 -11.62 -9.95 10.16
N LYS A 192 -10.65 -9.03 10.23
CA LYS A 192 -10.23 -8.16 9.12
C LYS A 192 -8.71 -8.13 8.95
N PRO A 193 -8.03 -9.30 8.89
CA PRO A 193 -6.59 -9.34 8.75
C PRO A 193 -6.11 -8.67 7.46
N ILE A 194 -5.02 -7.92 7.57
CA ILE A 194 -4.22 -7.46 6.44
C ILE A 194 -2.89 -8.18 6.51
N ILE A 195 -2.59 -8.98 5.50
CA ILE A 195 -1.39 -9.80 5.42
C ILE A 195 -0.57 -9.41 4.19
N ILE A 196 0.68 -9.01 4.42
CA ILE A 196 1.68 -8.68 3.40
C ILE A 196 2.67 -9.84 3.32
N LEU A 197 2.64 -10.56 2.22
CA LEU A 197 3.48 -11.72 1.99
C LEU A 197 4.84 -11.31 1.42
N LYS A 198 5.90 -11.61 2.18
CA LYS A 198 7.30 -11.37 1.79
C LYS A 198 7.65 -12.04 0.47
N ASP A 199 8.35 -11.30 -0.40
CA ASP A 199 8.78 -11.73 -1.74
C ASP A 199 7.66 -12.26 -2.67
N VAL A 200 6.38 -12.08 -2.36
CA VAL A 200 5.29 -12.38 -3.31
C VAL A 200 5.01 -11.16 -4.20
N ASN A 201 4.87 -11.39 -5.51
CA ASN A 201 4.47 -10.36 -6.47
C ASN A 201 2.98 -10.49 -6.88
N HIS A 202 2.48 -9.61 -7.74
CA HIS A 202 1.07 -9.57 -8.13
C HIS A 202 0.66 -10.80 -8.95
N MET A 203 1.38 -11.08 -10.03
CA MET A 203 0.99 -12.11 -11.00
C MET A 203 1.26 -13.53 -10.52
N GLN A 204 1.98 -13.72 -9.42
CA GLN A 204 2.18 -15.04 -8.79
C GLN A 204 0.88 -15.68 -8.29
N VAL A 205 -0.22 -14.95 -8.13
CA VAL A 205 -1.54 -15.56 -7.85
C VAL A 205 -2.04 -16.39 -9.05
N ALA A 206 -1.62 -16.01 -10.27
CA ALA A 206 -1.89 -16.73 -11.51
C ALA A 206 -0.69 -17.60 -11.88
N ASP A 207 -0.06 -17.33 -13.02
CA ASP A 207 1.09 -18.06 -13.57
C ASP A 207 2.36 -17.19 -13.68
N ASN A 208 2.38 -16.03 -13.02
CA ASN A 208 3.47 -15.04 -13.04
C ASN A 208 3.77 -14.45 -14.44
N ILE A 209 2.86 -14.55 -15.40
CA ILE A 209 3.03 -13.95 -16.74
C ILE A 209 2.23 -12.64 -16.84
N VAL A 210 2.86 -11.56 -17.29
CA VAL A 210 2.16 -10.30 -17.59
C VAL A 210 1.67 -10.32 -19.05
N GLY A 211 0.37 -10.20 -19.28
CA GLY A 211 -0.20 -10.18 -20.64
C GLY A 211 0.20 -8.93 -21.44
N GLU A 212 0.20 -9.03 -22.78
CA GLU A 212 0.66 -7.96 -23.68
C GLU A 212 -0.09 -6.62 -23.48
N MET A 213 -1.40 -6.68 -23.23
CA MET A 213 -2.19 -5.47 -22.97
C MET A 213 -1.75 -4.76 -21.69
N ILE A 214 -1.31 -5.52 -20.69
CA ILE A 214 -0.85 -5.01 -19.40
C ILE A 214 0.59 -4.51 -19.54
N SER A 215 1.46 -5.21 -20.27
CA SER A 215 2.84 -4.77 -20.47
C SER A 215 2.92 -3.40 -21.16
N LYS A 216 1.98 -3.09 -22.06
CA LYS A 216 1.81 -1.74 -22.67
C LYS A 216 1.50 -0.63 -21.66
N THR A 217 1.13 -0.96 -20.43
CA THR A 217 0.94 0.03 -19.35
C THR A 217 2.22 0.34 -18.58
N ASN A 218 3.34 -0.33 -18.92
CA ASN A 218 4.62 -0.28 -18.21
C ASN A 218 4.50 -0.61 -16.71
N ARG A 219 3.45 -1.36 -16.35
CA ARG A 219 3.34 -2.01 -15.04
C ARG A 219 3.96 -3.38 -15.15
N HIS A 220 4.89 -3.65 -14.25
CA HIS A 220 5.56 -4.93 -14.14
C HIS A 220 5.73 -5.25 -12.67
N ASP A 221 5.57 -6.52 -12.35
CA ASP A 221 5.99 -7.04 -11.06
C ASP A 221 7.50 -6.94 -10.88
N TYR A 222 7.90 -6.82 -9.63
CA TYR A 222 9.28 -7.06 -9.27
C TYR A 222 9.60 -8.55 -9.30
N GLU A 223 10.88 -8.83 -9.47
CA GLU A 223 11.37 -10.20 -9.41
C GLU A 223 11.18 -10.77 -8.01
N SER A 224 10.35 -11.81 -7.93
CA SER A 224 10.20 -12.64 -6.74
C SER A 224 11.32 -13.69 -6.71
N ARG A 225 11.79 -14.01 -5.50
CA ARG A 225 12.72 -15.14 -5.27
C ARG A 225 11.98 -16.48 -5.10
N LEU A 226 10.66 -16.44 -4.94
CA LEU A 226 9.83 -17.61 -4.72
C LEU A 226 9.52 -18.29 -6.05
N SER A 227 9.48 -19.62 -6.03
CA SER A 227 8.83 -20.37 -7.10
C SER A 227 7.33 -20.06 -7.12
N LEU A 228 6.68 -20.38 -8.25
CA LEU A 228 5.23 -20.19 -8.36
C LEU A 228 4.48 -21.04 -7.33
N GLU A 229 4.92 -22.28 -7.13
CA GLU A 229 4.37 -23.24 -6.19
C GLU A 229 4.53 -22.76 -4.73
N GLU A 230 5.68 -22.20 -4.39
CA GLU A 230 5.94 -21.62 -3.06
C GLU A 230 5.03 -20.42 -2.79
N ALA A 231 4.86 -19.54 -3.78
CA ALA A 231 3.96 -18.40 -3.67
C ALA A 231 2.49 -18.85 -3.53
N HIS A 232 2.04 -19.80 -4.37
CA HIS A 232 0.69 -20.39 -4.28
C HIS A 232 0.43 -21.01 -2.92
N ALA A 233 1.38 -21.81 -2.40
CA ALA A 233 1.26 -22.43 -1.10
C ALA A 233 1.15 -21.39 0.04
N LYS A 234 1.95 -20.32 0.01
CA LYS A 234 1.88 -19.23 1.00
C LYS A 234 0.54 -18.51 0.98
N ILE A 235 0.05 -18.14 -0.21
CA ILE A 235 -1.24 -17.45 -0.36
C ILE A 235 -2.38 -18.37 0.09
N ALA A 236 -2.36 -19.64 -0.35
CA ALA A 236 -3.36 -20.65 0.00
C ALA A 236 -3.46 -20.89 1.51
N GLU A 237 -2.32 -21.00 2.20
CA GLU A 237 -2.27 -21.25 3.65
C GLU A 237 -2.91 -20.13 4.47
N VAL A 238 -2.67 -18.88 4.07
CA VAL A 238 -3.28 -17.70 4.70
C VAL A 238 -4.80 -17.70 4.50
N ILE A 239 -5.26 -17.98 3.28
CA ILE A 239 -6.70 -18.04 2.97
C ILE A 239 -7.37 -19.18 3.74
N ALA A 240 -6.77 -20.37 3.74
CA ALA A 240 -7.31 -21.52 4.46
C ALA A 240 -7.44 -21.25 5.97
N SER A 241 -6.46 -20.57 6.57
CA SER A 241 -6.52 -20.17 7.99
C SER A 241 -7.67 -19.18 8.26
N PHE A 242 -7.84 -18.18 7.40
CA PHE A 242 -8.96 -17.24 7.50
C PHE A 242 -10.33 -17.94 7.37
N VAL A 243 -10.43 -18.92 6.48
CA VAL A 243 -11.66 -19.70 6.26
C VAL A 243 -11.97 -20.56 7.47
N VAL A 244 -10.98 -21.24 8.06
CA VAL A 244 -11.14 -21.97 9.33
C VAL A 244 -11.69 -21.05 10.43
N ILE A 245 -11.08 -19.86 10.59
CA ILE A 245 -11.51 -18.90 11.62
C ILE A 245 -12.94 -18.46 11.37
N THR A 246 -13.27 -18.10 10.13
CA THR A 246 -14.58 -17.54 9.76
C THR A 246 -15.70 -18.60 9.85
N THR A 247 -15.46 -19.80 9.34
CA THR A 247 -16.45 -20.89 9.32
C THR A 247 -16.68 -21.47 10.72
N LEU A 248 -15.61 -21.64 11.51
CA LEU A 248 -15.75 -22.28 12.82
C LEU A 248 -16.14 -21.30 13.93
N ARG A 249 -15.76 -20.01 13.88
CA ARG A 249 -16.06 -19.03 14.96
C ARG A 249 -17.54 -18.95 15.39
N PRO A 250 -18.55 -18.99 14.50
CA PRO A 250 -19.97 -18.88 14.88
C PRO A 250 -20.53 -20.05 15.70
N SER A 251 -19.83 -21.19 15.80
CA SER A 251 -20.29 -22.33 16.59
C SER A 251 -20.27 -22.03 18.10
N LYS A 252 -21.46 -21.90 18.70
CA LYS A 252 -21.74 -21.35 20.04
C LYS A 252 -21.13 -22.09 21.25
N SER A 253 -20.30 -23.10 21.05
CA SER A 253 -19.55 -23.72 22.14
C SER A 253 -18.20 -24.24 21.65
N LEU A 254 -17.17 -23.39 21.74
CA LEU A 254 -15.77 -23.82 21.71
C LEU A 254 -15.51 -24.99 22.69
N GLN A 255 -16.31 -25.08 23.75
CA GLN A 255 -16.24 -26.12 24.78
C GLN A 255 -16.78 -27.51 24.36
N ASN A 256 -17.55 -27.63 23.27
CA ASN A 256 -18.10 -28.91 22.80
C ASN A 256 -17.50 -29.38 21.48
N ARG A 257 -16.43 -28.75 20.99
CA ARG A 257 -15.76 -29.21 19.77
C ARG A 257 -14.96 -30.47 20.04
N ASP A 258 -14.82 -31.30 19.02
CA ASP A 258 -13.82 -32.35 19.03
C ASP A 258 -12.44 -31.73 19.29
N GLY A 259 -11.58 -32.45 20.01
CA GLY A 259 -10.26 -31.97 20.41
C GLY A 259 -9.39 -31.59 19.21
N ASP A 260 -9.61 -32.20 18.05
CA ASP A 260 -8.85 -31.92 16.83
C ASP A 260 -9.35 -30.68 16.08
N GLU A 261 -10.66 -30.45 15.98
CA GLU A 261 -11.22 -29.20 15.41
C GLU A 261 -10.78 -27.97 16.21
N PHE A 262 -10.75 -28.08 17.54
CA PHE A 262 -10.29 -26.98 18.39
C PHE A 262 -8.80 -26.67 18.18
N LYS A 263 -7.95 -27.69 18.02
CA LYS A 263 -6.52 -27.50 17.71
C LYS A 263 -6.33 -26.81 16.38
N VAL A 264 -7.03 -27.25 15.33
CA VAL A 264 -6.95 -26.63 13.98
C VAL A 264 -7.39 -25.17 14.05
N PHE A 265 -8.50 -24.87 14.72
CA PHE A 265 -8.96 -23.50 14.92
C PHE A 265 -7.96 -22.63 15.70
N ALA A 266 -7.44 -23.14 16.82
CA ALA A 266 -6.47 -22.41 17.64
C ALA A 266 -5.17 -22.12 16.88
N GLN A 267 -4.68 -23.08 16.10
CA GLN A 267 -3.51 -22.92 15.25
C GLN A 267 -3.76 -21.88 14.15
N ALA A 268 -4.91 -21.94 13.45
CA ALA A 268 -5.27 -20.94 12.44
C ALA A 268 -5.33 -19.52 13.03
N CYS A 269 -5.95 -19.35 14.21
CA CYS A 269 -5.95 -18.06 14.92
C CYS A 269 -4.54 -17.56 15.22
N LYS A 270 -3.66 -18.45 15.70
CA LYS A 270 -2.27 -18.12 16.01
C LYS A 270 -1.52 -17.68 14.74
N ASP A 271 -1.57 -18.49 13.68
CA ASP A 271 -0.88 -18.22 12.42
C ASP A 271 -1.33 -16.90 11.81
N GLN A 272 -2.64 -16.66 11.75
CA GLN A 272 -3.20 -15.42 11.20
C GLN A 272 -2.81 -14.21 12.05
N PHE A 273 -2.85 -14.33 13.39
CA PHE A 273 -2.43 -13.25 14.28
C PHE A 273 -0.94 -12.93 14.07
N GLU A 274 -0.07 -13.93 14.05
CA GLU A 274 1.37 -13.75 13.81
C GLU A 274 1.63 -13.08 12.45
N GLN A 275 1.00 -13.53 11.37
CA GLN A 275 1.14 -12.88 10.04
C GLN A 275 0.61 -11.44 10.01
N THR A 276 -0.48 -11.17 10.72
CA THR A 276 -1.03 -9.81 10.84
C THR A 276 -0.06 -8.90 11.60
N GLN A 277 0.56 -9.38 12.69
CA GLN A 277 1.56 -8.61 13.43
C GLN A 277 2.80 -8.34 12.58
N LEU A 278 3.32 -9.34 11.86
CA LEU A 278 4.45 -9.12 10.94
C LEU A 278 4.13 -8.06 9.87
N SER A 279 2.91 -8.07 9.33
CA SER A 279 2.46 -7.07 8.35
C SER A 279 2.34 -5.68 8.95
N ARG A 280 1.91 -5.58 10.21
CA ARG A 280 1.87 -4.32 10.97
C ARG A 280 3.28 -3.80 11.26
N GLU A 281 4.21 -4.66 11.67
CA GLU A 281 5.63 -4.32 11.88
C GLU A 281 6.29 -3.80 10.59
N MET A 282 6.00 -4.43 9.44
CA MET A 282 6.46 -3.94 8.13
C MET A 282 5.94 -2.53 7.82
N MET A 283 4.71 -2.24 8.23
CA MET A 283 4.04 -0.95 7.99
C MET A 283 4.35 0.13 9.05
N GLU A 284 4.77 -0.26 10.26
CA GLU A 284 4.99 0.64 11.40
C GLU A 284 5.98 1.76 11.05
N ARG A 285 7.08 1.42 10.37
CA ARG A 285 8.11 2.40 9.98
C ARG A 285 7.58 3.39 8.95
N PHE A 286 6.82 2.92 7.97
CA PHE A 286 6.16 3.82 7.01
C PHE A 286 5.10 4.70 7.67
N GLN A 287 4.31 4.15 8.60
CA GLN A 287 3.33 4.88 9.41
C GLN A 287 3.99 5.98 10.24
N ALA A 288 5.08 5.66 10.94
CA ALA A 288 5.82 6.62 11.76
C ALA A 288 6.40 7.77 10.93
N LEU A 289 6.92 7.48 9.73
CA LEU A 289 7.46 8.49 8.82
C LEU A 289 6.40 9.32 8.11
N SER A 290 5.16 8.81 8.04
CA SER A 290 4.00 9.48 7.44
C SER A 290 3.12 10.19 8.46
N ASP A 291 3.43 10.06 9.76
CA ASP A 291 2.68 10.69 10.84
C ASP A 291 2.82 12.23 10.82
N ASP A 292 1.73 12.93 11.11
CA ASP A 292 1.67 14.39 11.08
C ASP A 292 2.69 15.04 12.02
N ALA A 293 2.94 14.45 13.21
CA ALA A 293 3.91 14.97 14.16
C ALA A 293 5.34 14.76 13.66
N PHE A 294 5.63 13.64 13.00
CA PHE A 294 6.92 13.41 12.37
C PHE A 294 7.17 14.42 11.24
N ILE A 295 6.18 14.62 10.36
CA ILE A 295 6.26 15.59 9.25
C ILE A 295 6.45 17.01 9.79
N ALA A 296 5.71 17.39 10.85
CA ALA A 296 5.86 18.68 11.51
C ALA A 296 7.28 18.87 12.09
N SER A 297 7.81 17.87 12.79
CA SER A 297 9.19 17.88 13.31
C SER A 297 10.21 18.02 12.18
N HIS A 298 10.00 17.31 11.08
CA HIS A 298 10.87 17.38 9.91
C HIS A 298 10.87 18.78 9.27
N ALA A 299 9.70 19.41 9.16
CA ALA A 299 9.56 20.79 8.70
C ALA A 299 10.36 21.77 9.58
N MET A 300 10.33 21.57 10.90
CA MET A 300 11.08 22.39 11.85
C MET A 300 12.59 22.24 11.66
N ASP A 301 13.08 21.01 11.47
CA ASP A 301 14.51 20.74 11.23
C ASP A 301 15.01 21.37 9.91
N MET A 302 14.15 21.40 8.89
CA MET A 302 14.43 22.12 7.65
C MET A 302 14.56 23.62 7.88
N GLN A 303 13.63 24.23 8.63
CA GLN A 303 13.73 25.65 8.99
C GLN A 303 15.01 25.95 9.77
N ARG A 304 15.42 25.10 10.71
CA ARG A 304 16.70 25.26 11.42
C ARG A 304 17.88 25.24 10.46
N SER A 305 17.89 24.31 9.52
CA SER A 305 18.98 24.17 8.53
C SER A 305 19.02 25.30 7.50
N VAL A 306 17.86 25.84 7.12
CA VAL A 306 17.75 26.99 6.20
C VAL A 306 18.11 28.31 6.89
N ALA A 307 17.83 28.44 8.19
CA ALA A 307 18.25 29.58 8.99
C ALA A 307 19.76 29.49 9.32
N ASN A 308 20.24 28.29 9.68
CA ASN A 308 21.62 28.00 10.10
C ASN A 308 22.21 29.07 11.04
N LEU A 309 21.54 29.23 12.19
CA LEU A 309 21.87 30.21 13.23
C LEU A 309 22.35 29.47 14.48
N LYS A 310 23.27 30.09 15.23
CA LYS A 310 23.74 29.55 16.52
C LYS A 310 22.65 29.61 17.59
N GLU A 311 21.77 30.60 17.48
CA GLU A 311 20.70 30.81 18.43
C GLU A 311 19.64 29.70 18.32
N LYS A 312 19.09 29.31 19.47
CA LYS A 312 17.97 28.38 19.50
C LYS A 312 16.71 29.08 18.98
N LEU A 313 16.11 28.49 17.94
CA LEU A 313 14.84 28.94 17.38
C LEU A 313 13.69 28.10 17.95
N GLU A 314 12.65 28.78 18.41
CA GLU A 314 11.35 28.16 18.66
C GLU A 314 10.57 28.18 17.34
N ILE A 315 10.15 27.01 16.85
CA ILE A 315 9.53 26.90 15.53
C ILE A 315 8.15 26.29 15.72
N VAL A 316 7.13 26.98 15.21
CA VAL A 316 5.73 26.54 15.23
C VAL A 316 5.33 26.15 13.81
N PRO A 317 5.20 24.84 13.52
CA PRO A 317 4.80 24.37 12.20
C PRO A 317 3.28 24.46 12.03
N ASN A 318 2.82 25.06 10.94
CA ASN A 318 1.40 25.17 10.59
C ASN A 318 1.11 24.39 9.31
N PHE A 319 0.33 23.31 9.43
CA PHE A 319 -0.14 22.51 8.30
C PHE A 319 -1.33 23.16 7.60
N HIS A 320 -1.36 23.06 6.28
CA HIS A 320 -2.48 23.51 5.44
C HIS A 320 -3.07 22.35 4.66
N LEU A 321 -4.39 22.19 4.75
CA LEU A 321 -5.13 21.16 4.00
C LEU A 321 -5.36 21.56 2.54
N THR A 322 -5.50 22.86 2.27
CA THR A 322 -5.78 23.35 0.92
C THR A 322 -4.58 24.10 0.36
N LYS A 323 -4.35 23.91 -0.94
CA LYS A 323 -3.35 24.69 -1.69
C LYS A 323 -3.63 26.19 -1.58
N HIS A 324 -4.89 26.61 -1.52
CA HIS A 324 -5.26 28.02 -1.40
C HIS A 324 -4.76 28.61 -0.08
N ASP A 325 -5.11 28.00 1.05
CA ASP A 325 -4.69 28.47 2.39
C ASP A 325 -3.16 28.47 2.50
N PHE A 326 -2.53 27.40 2.00
CA PHE A 326 -1.09 27.32 1.92
C PHE A 326 -0.51 28.50 1.14
N LEU A 327 -1.01 28.80 -0.07
CA LEU A 327 -0.49 29.85 -0.94
C LEU A 327 -0.56 31.25 -0.29
N TYR A 328 -1.61 31.54 0.46
CA TYR A 328 -1.80 32.85 1.09
C TYR A 328 -1.21 32.95 2.50
N SER A 329 -0.81 31.83 3.12
CA SER A 329 -0.06 31.79 4.38
C SER A 329 1.36 32.34 4.25
N LYS A 330 1.93 32.84 5.36
CA LYS A 330 3.24 33.50 5.38
C LYS A 330 3.98 33.25 6.68
N PRO A 331 5.25 32.83 6.60
CA PRO A 331 6.06 32.70 7.79
C PRO A 331 6.17 34.03 8.53
N VAL A 332 5.87 34.02 9.84
CA VAL A 332 5.96 35.20 10.70
C VAL A 332 7.03 34.93 11.74
N GLN A 333 7.92 35.90 11.91
CA GLN A 333 8.82 35.96 13.05
C GLN A 333 8.11 36.79 14.12
N LEU A 334 7.84 36.17 15.26
CA LEU A 334 7.31 36.86 16.42
C LEU A 334 8.50 37.22 17.32
N ASN A 335 8.61 38.50 17.68
CA ASN A 335 9.56 38.93 18.68
C ASN A 335 9.05 38.44 20.04
N SER A 336 9.52 37.29 20.47
CA SER A 336 9.30 36.82 21.82
C SER A 336 10.03 37.73 22.81
N PHE A 337 9.59 37.72 24.07
CA PHE A 337 10.25 38.46 25.15
C PHE A 337 11.77 38.21 25.15
N PRO A 338 12.61 39.18 25.59
CA PRO A 338 14.07 39.11 25.48
C PRO A 338 14.73 37.87 26.13
N SER A 339 13.97 37.07 26.89
CA SER A 339 14.42 35.84 27.55
C SER A 339 14.04 34.53 26.85
N SER A 340 13.16 34.51 25.83
CA SER A 340 12.55 33.27 25.32
C SER A 340 12.96 32.84 23.89
N GLY A 341 13.98 33.46 23.28
CA GLY A 341 14.39 33.14 21.90
C GLY A 341 13.47 33.77 20.85
N GLN A 342 13.68 33.47 19.57
CA GLN A 342 12.81 33.92 18.48
C GLN A 342 11.82 32.81 18.11
N GLU A 343 10.53 33.15 18.07
CA GLU A 343 9.47 32.25 17.61
C GLU A 343 9.20 32.45 16.11
N ILE A 344 9.19 31.35 15.36
CA ILE A 344 9.01 31.35 13.90
C ILE A 344 7.85 30.43 13.54
N HIS A 345 6.84 31.01 12.91
CA HIS A 345 5.76 30.26 12.31
C HIS A 345 6.18 29.85 10.91
N ILE A 346 6.20 28.55 10.62
CA ILE A 346 6.43 28.02 9.26
C ILE A 346 5.15 27.41 8.72
N HIS A 347 5.06 27.27 7.41
CA HIS A 347 3.90 26.67 6.76
C HIS A 347 4.31 25.53 5.85
N TYR A 348 3.53 24.46 5.86
CA TYR A 348 3.73 23.33 4.98
C TYR A 348 2.42 22.73 4.52
N THR A 349 2.48 22.02 3.39
CA THR A 349 1.36 21.25 2.83
C THR A 349 1.89 19.97 2.20
N ALA A 350 1.08 18.92 2.27
CA ALA A 350 1.22 17.77 1.40
C ALA A 350 0.90 18.20 -0.04
N GLN A 351 1.57 17.60 -1.02
CA GLN A 351 1.37 17.82 -2.44
C GLN A 351 1.26 16.49 -3.18
N ASP A 352 1.24 16.55 -4.52
CA ASP A 352 1.10 15.39 -5.37
C ASP A 352 2.19 14.33 -5.05
N PRO A 353 1.81 13.04 -5.04
CA PRO A 353 2.77 11.96 -4.91
C PRO A 353 3.73 11.95 -6.09
N ILE A 354 4.93 11.40 -5.89
CA ILE A 354 5.90 11.27 -6.96
C ILE A 354 5.40 10.23 -7.97
N GLN A 355 5.15 10.71 -9.19
CA GLN A 355 5.11 9.88 -10.38
C GLN A 355 6.52 9.81 -10.95
N TRP A 356 7.17 8.67 -10.74
CA TRP A 356 8.52 8.41 -11.25
C TRP A 356 8.58 8.53 -12.78
N HIS A 357 7.51 8.15 -13.48
CA HIS A 357 7.43 8.23 -14.93
C HIS A 357 6.22 9.08 -15.35
N LYS A 358 6.44 10.39 -15.54
CA LYS A 358 5.38 11.34 -15.92
C LYS A 358 4.74 11.02 -17.27
N ASP A 359 5.51 10.44 -18.18
CA ASP A 359 5.03 10.02 -19.51
C ASP A 359 4.28 8.68 -19.46
N LEU A 360 4.27 8.03 -18.30
CA LEU A 360 3.51 6.81 -18.04
C LEU A 360 2.38 7.12 -17.07
N PRO A 361 1.22 7.60 -17.58
CA PRO A 361 0.07 7.97 -16.76
C PRO A 361 -0.50 6.79 -15.93
N LYS A 362 0.04 5.58 -16.08
CA LYS A 362 -0.35 4.37 -15.35
C LYS A 362 0.71 3.87 -14.37
N SER A 363 1.87 4.51 -14.24
CA SER A 363 2.85 4.11 -13.21
C SER A 363 2.27 4.35 -11.80
N VAL A 364 2.48 3.41 -10.89
CA VAL A 364 1.93 3.51 -9.53
C VAL A 364 2.71 4.59 -8.78
N SER A 365 2.09 5.72 -8.47
CA SER A 365 2.72 6.80 -7.70
C SER A 365 3.20 6.34 -6.33
N GLN A 366 4.09 7.10 -5.70
CA GLN A 366 4.30 6.96 -4.24
C GLN A 366 3.00 7.16 -3.48
N ILE A 367 2.86 6.44 -2.36
CA ILE A 367 1.71 6.65 -1.47
C ILE A 367 1.93 7.92 -0.67
N SER A 368 3.17 8.14 -0.23
CA SER A 368 3.57 9.34 0.48
C SER A 368 3.59 10.57 -0.43
N PRO A 369 2.97 11.68 0.00
CA PRO A 369 2.92 12.91 -0.76
C PRO A 369 4.28 13.62 -0.75
N THR A 370 4.50 14.45 -1.77
CA THR A 370 5.60 15.42 -1.75
C THR A 370 5.29 16.51 -0.73
N PHE A 371 6.33 17.19 -0.23
CA PHE A 371 6.20 18.21 0.79
C PHE A 371 6.60 19.58 0.23
N ALA A 372 5.76 20.60 0.46
CA ALA A 372 6.09 21.99 0.15
C ALA A 372 6.20 22.78 1.46
N ILE A 373 7.28 23.58 1.59
CA ILE A 373 7.56 24.36 2.80
C ILE A 373 7.76 25.85 2.47
N LYS A 374 7.21 26.70 3.35
CA LYS A 374 7.53 28.13 3.45
C LYS A 374 8.28 28.35 4.76
N ALA A 375 9.49 28.86 4.64
CA ALA A 375 10.42 29.10 5.73
C ALA A 375 10.97 30.54 5.67
N LYS A 376 11.62 30.96 6.75
CA LYS A 376 12.41 32.19 6.81
C LYS A 376 13.85 31.88 6.38
N SER A 377 14.38 32.69 5.45
CA SER A 377 15.76 32.55 5.01
C SER A 377 16.72 33.06 6.10
N GLN A 378 17.96 32.58 6.12
CA GLN A 378 19.00 33.11 7.02
C GLN A 378 19.11 34.64 6.98
N ALA A 379 18.93 35.26 5.81
CA ALA A 379 19.04 36.71 5.65
C ALA A 379 17.90 37.48 6.34
N SER A 380 16.74 36.86 6.56
CA SER A 380 15.59 37.52 7.21
C SER A 380 15.73 37.70 8.71
N PHE A 381 16.66 36.97 9.33
CA PHE A 381 16.94 37.13 10.75
C PHE A 381 17.78 38.39 10.95
N LEU A 382 17.35 39.22 11.92
CA LEU A 382 17.98 40.49 12.26
C LEU A 382 19.50 40.34 12.41
N SER A 383 20.24 41.44 12.17
CA SER A 383 21.70 41.53 12.35
C SER A 383 22.19 41.10 13.75
N SER A 384 21.28 40.96 14.72
CA SER A 384 21.55 40.47 16.07
C SER A 384 21.80 38.96 16.15
N CYS A 385 21.42 38.17 15.14
CA CYS A 385 21.64 36.71 15.16
C CYS A 385 23.00 36.34 14.56
N THR A 386 23.70 35.41 15.21
CA THR A 386 25.02 34.94 14.82
C THR A 386 24.87 33.79 13.83
N LYS A 387 25.29 34.03 12.59
CA LYS A 387 25.35 32.99 11.56
C LYS A 387 26.33 31.90 11.96
N GLU A 388 25.92 30.65 11.83
CA GLU A 388 26.79 29.50 12.10
C GLU A 388 27.53 29.03 10.84
N GLY A 389 26.94 29.26 9.67
CA GLY A 389 27.55 28.94 8.38
C GLY A 389 26.65 29.28 7.20
N LYS A 390 26.93 28.64 6.05
CA LYS A 390 26.08 28.74 4.85
C LYS A 390 24.75 28.00 5.10
N PRO A 391 23.59 28.57 4.74
CA PRO A 391 22.32 27.88 4.87
C PRO A 391 22.28 26.66 3.93
N SER A 392 21.65 25.57 4.38
CA SER A 392 21.59 24.35 3.57
C SER A 392 20.75 24.53 2.30
N SER A 393 21.17 23.86 1.21
CA SER A 393 20.38 23.68 0.00
C SER A 393 19.30 22.60 0.21
N LEU A 394 18.31 22.51 -0.69
CA LEU A 394 17.35 21.40 -0.66
C LEU A 394 18.04 20.07 -0.97
N MET A 395 19.06 20.07 -1.84
CA MET A 395 19.94 18.93 -2.10
C MET A 395 20.57 18.40 -0.80
N GLU A 396 21.20 19.27 0.00
CA GLU A 396 21.80 18.89 1.29
C GLU A 396 20.76 18.42 2.30
N LEU A 397 19.58 19.06 2.32
CA LEU A 397 18.47 18.64 3.18
C LEU A 397 17.97 17.24 2.83
N ASN A 398 17.73 16.96 1.55
CA ASN A 398 17.32 15.64 1.08
C ASN A 398 18.38 14.57 1.41
N GLN A 399 19.67 14.91 1.28
CA GLN A 399 20.78 14.02 1.67
C GLN A 399 20.75 13.70 3.17
N LYS A 400 20.58 14.72 4.04
CA LYS A 400 20.43 14.51 5.49
C LYS A 400 19.20 13.68 5.82
N THR A 401 18.07 13.92 5.14
CA THR A 401 16.86 13.10 5.31
C THR A 401 17.11 11.66 4.89
N PHE A 402 17.82 11.43 3.79
CA PHE A 402 18.21 10.10 3.34
C PHE A 402 19.06 9.38 4.37
N GLU A 403 20.10 10.03 4.88
CA GLU A 403 20.98 9.46 5.91
C GLU A 403 20.22 9.12 7.19
N LYS A 404 19.30 10.00 7.61
CA LYS A 404 18.42 9.73 8.76
C LYS A 404 17.58 8.48 8.53
N VAL A 405 16.85 8.41 7.41
CA VAL A 405 16.03 7.24 7.07
C VAL A 405 16.88 5.98 6.98
N TRP A 406 18.01 6.05 6.28
CA TRP A 406 18.95 4.95 6.10
C TRP A 406 19.45 4.36 7.42
N ASN A 407 19.83 5.23 8.36
CA ASN A 407 20.44 4.81 9.62
C ASN A 407 19.40 4.39 10.68
N GLU A 408 18.24 5.04 10.73
CA GLU A 408 17.27 4.87 11.81
C GLU A 408 16.10 3.95 11.44
N TYR A 409 15.74 3.86 10.16
CA TYR A 409 14.49 3.20 9.73
C TYR A 409 14.70 2.02 8.78
N ILE A 410 15.86 1.87 8.14
CA ILE A 410 16.11 0.74 7.22
C ILE A 410 16.81 -0.40 7.97
N THR A 411 16.22 -1.59 7.91
CA THR A 411 16.79 -2.82 8.48
C THR A 411 18.05 -3.25 7.72
N GLU A 412 18.88 -4.08 8.34
CA GLU A 412 20.09 -4.59 7.68
C GLU A 412 19.75 -5.37 6.39
N GLU A 413 18.70 -6.19 6.42
CA GLU A 413 18.24 -6.95 5.25
C GLU A 413 17.84 -6.03 4.09
N GLU A 414 17.05 -4.99 4.36
CA GLU A 414 16.65 -4.02 3.34
C GLU A 414 17.84 -3.20 2.83
N ARG A 415 18.79 -2.82 3.70
CA ARG A 415 20.01 -2.13 3.28
C ARG A 415 20.83 -2.99 2.32
N MET A 416 21.03 -4.27 2.66
CA MET A 416 21.73 -5.22 1.79
C MET A 416 21.00 -5.37 0.45
N LYS A 417 19.67 -5.58 0.46
CA LYS A 417 18.85 -5.70 -0.76
C LYS A 417 18.95 -4.43 -1.63
N TYR A 418 18.86 -3.24 -1.03
CA TYR A 418 18.98 -1.97 -1.73
C TYR A 418 20.40 -1.74 -2.27
N GLN A 419 21.44 -2.11 -1.54
CA GLN A 419 22.83 -2.00 -1.99
C GLN A 419 23.10 -2.92 -3.18
N GLU A 420 22.63 -4.16 -3.13
CA GLU A 420 22.85 -5.16 -4.17
C GLU A 420 22.02 -4.90 -5.43
N LYS A 421 20.72 -4.67 -5.27
CA LYS A 421 19.75 -4.68 -6.38
C LYS A 421 19.07 -3.34 -6.63
N GLY A 422 19.07 -2.47 -5.64
CA GLY A 422 18.35 -1.19 -5.70
C GLY A 422 19.09 -0.16 -6.52
N ARG A 423 18.33 0.58 -7.33
CA ARG A 423 18.82 1.79 -8.00
C ARG A 423 19.11 2.89 -6.98
N LYS A 424 20.28 3.51 -7.08
CA LYS A 424 20.75 4.49 -6.09
C LYS A 424 20.03 5.82 -6.26
N LEU A 425 19.50 6.35 -5.17
CA LEU A 425 19.00 7.72 -5.11
C LEU A 425 20.17 8.69 -4.98
N GLN A 426 20.17 9.74 -5.80
CA GLN A 426 21.07 10.87 -5.71
C GLN A 426 20.28 12.18 -5.70
N PHE A 427 20.82 13.19 -5.04
CA PHE A 427 20.20 14.51 -4.99
C PHE A 427 21.05 15.47 -5.83
N GLY A 428 20.45 16.00 -6.89
CA GLY A 428 21.10 16.97 -7.78
C GLY A 428 20.87 18.40 -7.32
N GLU A 429 21.49 19.35 -8.04
CA GLU A 429 21.38 20.78 -7.74
C GLU A 429 19.92 21.25 -7.76
N ASP A 430 19.58 22.15 -6.83
CA ASP A 430 18.25 22.72 -6.69
C ASP A 430 17.84 23.54 -7.93
N ILE A 431 16.56 23.49 -8.30
CA ILE A 431 16.01 24.22 -9.44
C ILE A 431 15.45 25.55 -8.97
N PHE A 432 16.09 26.66 -9.34
CA PHE A 432 15.58 27.99 -9.02
C PHE A 432 14.33 28.33 -9.86
N VAL A 433 13.24 28.69 -9.18
CA VAL A 433 11.99 29.14 -9.80
C VAL A 433 11.78 30.63 -9.47
N PRO A 434 11.88 31.55 -10.44
CA PRO A 434 11.97 32.98 -10.16
C PRO A 434 10.67 33.62 -9.64
N SER A 435 9.51 33.00 -9.87
CA SER A 435 8.21 33.63 -9.59
C SER A 435 7.39 32.82 -8.58
N PRO A 436 7.07 33.38 -7.39
CA PRO A 436 5.94 32.92 -6.58
C PRO A 436 4.61 33.30 -7.27
N PRO A 437 3.63 32.39 -7.40
CA PRO A 437 3.49 31.08 -6.74
C PRO A 437 3.95 29.88 -7.57
N THR A 438 4.53 30.08 -8.77
CA THR A 438 4.86 29.01 -9.73
C THR A 438 5.70 27.88 -9.12
N TRP A 439 6.54 28.18 -8.12
CA TRP A 439 7.31 27.17 -7.40
C TRP A 439 6.42 26.07 -6.79
N VAL A 440 5.23 26.41 -6.28
CA VAL A 440 4.27 25.46 -5.66
C VAL A 440 3.72 24.48 -6.67
N ASP A 441 3.73 24.81 -7.95
CA ASP A 441 3.26 23.96 -9.06
C ASP A 441 4.38 23.31 -9.85
N THR A 442 5.62 23.70 -9.56
CA THR A 442 6.79 23.07 -10.19
C THR A 442 7.03 21.72 -9.51
N PRO A 443 6.89 20.57 -10.19
CA PRO A 443 7.14 19.27 -9.56
C PRO A 443 8.63 19.07 -9.32
N LEU A 444 8.98 18.07 -8.51
CA LEU A 444 10.34 17.53 -8.50
C LEU A 444 10.75 17.14 -9.93
N LYS A 445 12.00 17.44 -10.29
CA LYS A 445 12.59 16.90 -11.51
C LYS A 445 13.30 15.61 -11.17
N ILE A 446 12.99 14.59 -11.95
CA ILE A 446 13.45 13.23 -11.77
C ILE A 446 14.17 12.86 -13.06
N THR A 447 15.40 12.36 -12.93
CA THR A 447 16.17 11.87 -14.06
C THR A 447 16.66 10.48 -13.74
N HIS A 448 16.39 9.54 -14.63
CA HIS A 448 16.71 8.13 -14.44
C HIS A 448 17.90 7.72 -15.31
N SER A 449 18.76 6.88 -14.74
CA SER A 449 19.68 6.00 -15.45
C SER A 449 19.54 4.59 -14.88
N ASP A 450 20.14 3.59 -15.53
CA ASP A 450 20.04 2.18 -15.12
C ASP A 450 20.36 1.95 -13.64
N SER A 451 21.37 2.63 -13.12
CA SER A 451 21.88 2.43 -11.76
C SER A 451 21.58 3.57 -10.78
N VAL A 452 21.14 4.73 -11.27
CA VAL A 452 20.96 5.93 -10.46
C VAL A 452 19.64 6.64 -10.80
N THR A 453 19.00 7.25 -9.80
CA THR A 453 17.93 8.23 -10.00
C THR A 453 18.27 9.51 -9.29
N ILE A 454 18.29 10.60 -10.05
CA ILE A 454 18.64 11.93 -9.58
C ILE A 454 17.35 12.71 -9.33
N ILE A 455 17.20 13.21 -8.11
CA ILE A 455 16.11 14.10 -7.71
C ILE A 455 16.64 15.53 -7.59
N GLN A 456 15.98 16.46 -8.27
CA GLN A 456 16.26 17.89 -8.13
C GLN A 456 15.02 18.61 -7.60
N SER A 457 15.21 19.36 -6.51
CA SER A 457 14.13 20.03 -5.81
C SER A 457 13.96 21.48 -6.28
N PRO A 458 12.74 21.92 -6.63
CA PRO A 458 12.49 23.31 -6.95
C PRO A 458 12.47 24.17 -5.69
N TYR A 459 13.00 25.38 -5.81
CA TYR A 459 13.02 26.36 -4.74
C TYR A 459 12.83 27.78 -5.26
N THR A 460 12.42 28.67 -4.38
CA THR A 460 12.50 30.12 -4.61
C THR A 460 12.88 30.85 -3.34
N LYS A 461 13.56 31.98 -3.48
CA LYS A 461 13.98 32.84 -2.37
C LYS A 461 13.61 34.27 -2.72
N THR A 462 13.15 35.02 -1.74
CA THR A 462 12.92 36.45 -1.91
C THR A 462 14.03 37.23 -1.24
N ASP A 463 14.60 38.17 -1.99
CA ASP A 463 15.64 39.05 -1.49
C ASP A 463 15.07 39.99 -0.41
N LEU A 464 15.88 40.26 0.61
CA LEU A 464 15.53 41.20 1.67
C LEU A 464 15.56 42.65 1.16
N ASP A 465 16.46 42.93 0.22
CA ASP A 465 16.77 44.29 -0.25
C ASP A 465 16.00 44.66 -1.53
N ASN A 466 15.28 43.71 -2.13
CA ASN A 466 14.50 43.96 -3.33
C ASN A 466 13.19 44.68 -3.01
N GLU A 467 13.18 46.00 -3.24
CA GLU A 467 12.03 46.85 -2.97
C GLU A 467 10.78 46.51 -3.79
N GLN A 468 10.94 45.86 -4.95
CA GLN A 468 9.82 45.43 -5.80
C GLN A 468 9.02 44.28 -5.18
N ILE A 469 9.60 43.55 -4.22
CA ILE A 469 8.92 42.51 -3.46
C ILE A 469 8.20 43.20 -2.29
N PRO A 470 6.89 42.95 -2.06
CA PRO A 470 6.20 43.47 -0.88
C PRO A 470 6.96 43.13 0.40
N GLU A 471 7.16 44.10 1.30
CA GLU A 471 7.98 43.94 2.52
C GLU A 471 7.68 42.64 3.28
N LYS A 472 6.40 42.32 3.47
CA LYS A 472 5.90 41.10 4.11
C LYS A 472 6.29 39.77 3.41
N MET A 473 6.84 39.81 2.21
CA MET A 473 7.27 38.67 1.42
C MET A 473 8.79 38.61 1.27
N ARG A 474 9.55 39.60 1.77
CA ARG A 474 11.02 39.63 1.67
C ARG A 474 11.66 38.64 2.65
N GLY A 475 12.84 38.13 2.31
CA GLY A 475 13.60 37.22 3.16
C GLY A 475 12.96 35.83 3.36
N MET A 476 12.14 35.37 2.43
CA MET A 476 11.47 34.07 2.52
C MET A 476 12.27 33.01 1.76
N PHE A 477 12.16 31.77 2.25
CA PHE A 477 12.63 30.58 1.58
C PHE A 477 11.43 29.69 1.28
N TYR A 478 11.37 29.18 0.06
CA TYR A 478 10.32 28.29 -0.38
C TYR A 478 10.96 27.10 -1.08
N GLY A 479 10.48 25.89 -0.80
CA GLY A 479 11.10 24.70 -1.38
C GLY A 479 10.20 23.48 -1.36
N LYS A 480 10.55 22.49 -2.19
CA LYS A 480 9.93 21.17 -2.18
C LYS A 480 10.96 20.06 -2.01
N PRO A 481 11.33 19.72 -0.77
CA PRO A 481 12.16 18.56 -0.51
C PRO A 481 11.34 17.25 -0.56
N MET A 482 12.03 16.12 -0.61
CA MET A 482 11.40 14.82 -0.39
C MET A 482 11.04 14.64 1.09
N THR A 483 9.96 13.93 1.37
CA THR A 483 9.67 13.48 2.74
C THR A 483 10.51 12.27 3.11
N ALA A 484 10.64 12.01 4.41
CA ALA A 484 11.27 10.79 4.89
C ALA A 484 10.51 9.53 4.45
N ALA A 485 9.17 9.56 4.42
CA ALA A 485 8.35 8.46 3.92
C ALA A 485 8.60 8.17 2.42
N GLN A 486 8.77 9.20 1.59
CA GLN A 486 9.11 9.04 0.17
C GLN A 486 10.48 8.39 -0.03
N ILE A 487 11.45 8.75 0.81
CA ILE A 487 12.78 8.13 0.77
C ILE A 487 12.71 6.68 1.26
N TYR A 488 11.95 6.39 2.31
CA TYR A 488 11.74 5.03 2.79
C TYR A 488 11.11 4.15 1.71
N GLU A 489 10.00 4.59 1.11
CA GLU A 489 9.35 3.91 -0.03
C GLU A 489 10.32 3.68 -1.19
N TRP A 490 11.19 4.64 -1.48
CA TRP A 490 12.20 4.46 -2.51
C TRP A 490 13.12 3.28 -2.18
N ILE A 491 13.72 3.30 -1.00
CA ILE A 491 14.73 2.32 -0.59
C ILE A 491 14.15 0.91 -0.58
N VAL A 492 12.97 0.72 0.01
CA VAL A 492 12.42 -0.63 0.24
C VAL A 492 11.56 -1.13 -0.91
N TYR A 493 11.20 -0.28 -1.87
CA TYR A 493 10.26 -0.65 -2.93
C TYR A 493 10.56 -0.02 -4.31
N ASP A 494 10.55 1.30 -4.47
CA ASP A 494 10.61 1.90 -5.83
C ASP A 494 11.97 1.71 -6.52
N ALA A 495 13.05 1.54 -5.76
CA ALA A 495 14.40 1.34 -6.28
C ALA A 495 14.55 0.08 -7.14
N TYR A 496 13.60 -0.86 -7.07
CA TYR A 496 13.61 -2.13 -7.81
C TYR A 496 12.77 -2.10 -9.09
N ARG A 497 12.16 -0.95 -9.42
CA ARG A 497 11.40 -0.77 -10.66
C ARG A 497 12.30 -0.88 -11.88
N LYS A 498 11.81 -1.57 -12.91
CA LYS A 498 12.40 -1.50 -14.25
C LYS A 498 12.10 -0.12 -14.84
N ILE A 499 13.12 0.53 -15.40
CA ILE A 499 12.90 1.68 -16.27
C ILE A 499 12.39 1.11 -17.59
N PRO A 500 11.32 1.66 -18.18
CA PRO A 500 11.04 1.41 -19.59
C PRO A 500 12.30 1.73 -20.40
N SER A 501 12.69 0.85 -21.32
CA SER A 501 13.67 1.22 -22.34
C SER A 501 13.16 2.48 -23.07
N GLU A 502 14.03 3.48 -23.24
CA GLU A 502 13.79 4.57 -24.19
C GLU A 502 13.91 3.99 -25.61
N ASP A 503 12.90 3.24 -26.05
CA ASP A 503 12.82 2.70 -27.43
C ASP A 503 12.24 3.73 -28.41
#